data_AF-A0A818VT99-F1
#
_entry.id   AF-A0A818VT99-F1
#
_cell.length_a   1.000
_cell.length_b   1.000
_cell.length_c   1.000
_cell.angle_alpha   90.00
_cell.angle_beta   90.00
_cell.angle_gamma   90.00
#
_symmetry.space_group_name_H-M   'P 1'
#
loop_
_entity.id
_entity.type
_entity.pdbx_description
1 polymer ?
#
loop_
_entity_poly.entity_id
_entity_poly.type
_entity_poly.pdbx_seq_one_letter_code
_entity_poly.pdbx_strand_id
1 'polypeptide(L)' 'MDNRSKFLCHKNSNMSSYFQMQNSLHHIHPKKIPTLCCQPKRFAPTMLLYYDGSNIIVKRYDNMRVIECSCS' A
#
# COMPACT_ATOMS: atom_id res chain seq x y z
N MET A 1 4.39 -9.79 -19.51
CA MET A 1 3.20 -9.57 -18.66
C MET A 1 3.68 -8.98 -17.33
N ASP A 2 4.17 -7.74 -17.35
CA ASP A 2 4.70 -7.07 -16.16
C ASP A 2 3.54 -6.36 -15.45
N ASN A 3 3.15 -6.86 -14.28
CA ASN A 3 1.97 -6.46 -13.52
C ASN A 3 2.16 -5.10 -12.79
N ARG A 4 3.16 -4.30 -13.18
CA ARG A 4 3.44 -2.95 -12.66
C ARG A 4 2.31 -1.96 -12.88
N SER A 5 1.39 -2.24 -13.80
CA SER A 5 0.25 -1.36 -14.11
C SER A 5 -0.74 -1.19 -12.95
N LYS A 6 -0.70 -2.06 -11.92
CA LYS A 6 -1.65 -2.03 -10.79
C LYS A 6 -1.24 -1.17 -9.59
N PHE A 7 0.02 -0.72 -9.51
CA PHE A 7 0.54 0.02 -8.35
C PHE A 7 0.95 1.47 -8.67
N LEU A 8 0.53 1.99 -9.83
CA LEU A 8 0.81 3.36 -10.24
C LEU A 8 -0.03 4.35 -9.43
N CYS A 9 0.67 5.22 -8.72
CA CYS A 9 0.08 6.34 -8.00
C CYS A 9 -0.62 7.32 -8.94
N HIS A 10 -1.94 7.38 -8.84
CA HIS A 10 -2.75 8.31 -9.62
C HIS A 10 -2.59 9.74 -9.09
N LYS A 11 -2.71 10.70 -10.02
CA LYS A 11 -2.51 12.15 -9.80
C LYS A 11 -3.42 12.77 -8.72
N ASN A 12 -4.51 12.08 -8.35
CA ASN A 12 -5.53 12.54 -7.40
C ASN A 12 -5.30 12.05 -5.96
N SER A 13 -4.08 11.60 -5.62
CA SER A 13 -3.74 11.18 -4.25
C SER A 13 -3.25 12.38 -3.41
N ASN A 14 -3.75 12.51 -2.17
CA ASN A 14 -3.26 13.49 -1.21
C ASN A 14 -1.84 13.10 -0.77
N MET A 15 -0.86 13.64 -1.47
CA MET A 15 0.55 13.23 -1.36
C MET A 15 1.43 14.42 -0.96
N SER A 16 2.53 14.15 -0.23
CA SER A 16 3.52 15.18 0.13
C SER A 16 4.06 15.88 -1.13
N SER A 17 4.39 17.18 -1.02
CA SER A 17 4.92 17.98 -2.12
C SER A 17 6.17 17.36 -2.76
N TYR A 18 7.04 16.74 -1.96
CA TYR A 18 8.23 16.03 -2.44
C TYR A 18 7.86 14.93 -3.46
N PHE A 19 6.90 14.08 -3.13
CA PHE A 19 6.50 12.99 -4.02
C PHE A 19 5.68 13.52 -5.20
N GLN A 20 4.94 14.62 -5.07
CA GLN A 20 4.28 15.27 -6.22
C GLN A 20 5.30 15.74 -7.26
N MET A 21 6.40 16.34 -6.80
CA MET A 21 7.53 16.73 -7.67
C MET A 21 8.18 15.50 -8.30
N GLN A 22 8.45 14.45 -7.50
CA GLN A 22 9.03 13.20 -8.02
C GLN A 22 8.18 12.55 -9.10
N ASN A 23 6.85 12.49 -8.92
CA ASN A 23 5.93 11.96 -9.93
C ASN A 23 5.96 12.76 -11.23
N SER A 24 5.98 14.08 -11.11
CA SER A 24 6.07 14.99 -12.26
C SER A 24 7.41 14.83 -13.00
N LEU A 25 8.51 14.72 -12.26
CA LEU A 25 9.84 14.50 -12.82
C LEU A 25 9.99 13.10 -13.44
N HIS A 26 9.35 12.08 -12.88
CA HIS A 26 9.29 10.74 -13.47
C HIS A 26 8.64 10.75 -14.85
N HIS A 27 7.60 11.57 -15.06
CA HIS A 27 6.95 11.71 -16.37
C HIS A 27 7.89 12.34 -17.43
N ILE A 28 8.81 13.22 -17.01
CA ILE A 28 9.77 13.87 -17.90
C ILE A 28 11.01 12.97 -18.13
N HIS A 29 11.47 12.29 -17.08
CA HIS A 29 12.70 11.48 -17.09
C HIS A 29 12.51 10.09 -16.44
N PRO A 30 11.73 9.19 -17.07
CA PRO A 30 11.32 7.91 -16.46
C PRO A 30 12.47 6.92 -16.26
N LYS A 31 13.59 7.09 -16.99
CA LYS A 31 14.80 6.26 -16.83
C LYS A 31 15.70 6.71 -15.68
N LYS A 32 15.58 7.96 -15.23
CA LYS A 32 16.44 8.56 -14.20
C LYS A 32 15.75 8.64 -12.85
N ILE A 33 14.44 8.89 -12.87
CA ILE A 33 13.62 9.07 -11.68
C ILE A 33 12.77 7.81 -11.50
N PRO A 34 12.72 7.19 -10.31
CA PRO A 34 11.87 6.04 -10.07
C PRO A 34 10.39 6.43 -10.02
N THR A 35 9.53 5.52 -10.47
CA THR A 35 8.08 5.64 -10.31
C THR A 35 7.71 5.57 -8.84
N LEU A 36 6.71 6.35 -8.42
CA LEU A 36 6.13 6.21 -7.08
C LEU A 36 5.37 4.89 -6.95
N CYS A 37 5.42 4.29 -5.76
CA CYS A 37 4.69 3.07 -5.46
C CYS A 37 3.60 3.35 -4.42
N CYS A 38 2.46 2.69 -4.60
CA CYS A 38 1.39 2.67 -3.61
C CYS A 38 1.74 1.71 -2.47
N GLN A 39 2.04 2.24 -1.29
CA GLN A 39 2.37 1.46 -0.10
C GLN A 39 1.24 1.49 0.93
N PRO A 40 0.95 0.39 1.63
CA PRO A 40 0.02 0.40 2.75
C PRO A 40 0.46 1.39 3.85
N LYS A 41 -0.45 2.27 4.26
CA LYS A 41 -0.21 3.27 5.31
C LYS A 41 -0.97 2.95 6.59
N ARG A 42 -2.20 2.47 6.45
CA ARG A 42 -3.07 2.17 7.58
C ARG A 42 -3.70 0.80 7.40
N PHE A 43 -3.84 0.10 8.50
CA PHE A 43 -4.42 -1.22 8.55
C PHE A 43 -5.55 -1.30 9.57
N ALA A 44 -6.47 -2.23 9.34
CA ALA A 44 -7.50 -2.65 10.28
C ALA A 44 -7.17 -4.05 10.82
N PRO A 45 -7.59 -4.33 12.07
CA PRO A 45 -7.55 -5.66 12.61
C PRO A 45 -8.61 -6.58 12.03
N THR A 46 -8.35 -7.87 12.10
CA THR A 46 -9.31 -8.94 11.79
C THR A 46 -9.36 -9.92 12.96
N MET A 47 -10.57 -10.34 13.35
CA MET A 47 -10.73 -11.43 14.30
C MET A 47 -10.68 -12.77 13.56
N LEU A 48 -9.82 -13.66 14.04
CA LEU A 48 -9.68 -15.02 13.53
C LEU A 48 -10.20 -16.00 14.57
N LEU A 49 -11.02 -16.94 14.10
CA LEU A 49 -11.47 -18.11 14.83
C LEU A 49 -10.72 -19.32 14.26
N TYR A 50 -9.95 -20.02 15.09
CA TYR A 50 -9.20 -21.19 14.66
C TYR A 50 -9.02 -22.21 15.79
N TYR A 51 -8.71 -23.45 15.41
CA TYR A 51 -8.39 -24.52 16.35
C TYR A 51 -6.90 -24.49 16.70
N ASP A 52 -6.59 -24.62 17.99
CA ASP A 52 -5.24 -24.87 18.50
C ASP A 52 -5.28 -26.15 19.35
N GLY A 53 -4.89 -27.26 18.73
CA GLY A 53 -5.13 -28.60 19.25
C GLY A 53 -6.63 -28.89 19.35
N SER A 54 -7.11 -29.18 20.57
CA SER A 54 -8.53 -29.40 20.87
C SER A 54 -9.29 -28.14 21.28
N ASN A 55 -8.61 -26.99 21.39
CA ASN A 55 -9.22 -25.74 21.84
C ASN A 55 -9.65 -24.88 20.65
N ILE A 56 -10.78 -24.18 20.81
CA ILE A 56 -11.23 -23.15 19.88
C ILE A 56 -10.75 -21.79 20.40
N ILE A 57 -9.98 -21.07 19.59
CA ILE A 57 -9.43 -19.76 19.93
C ILE A 57 -10.05 -18.70 19.04
N VAL A 58 -10.56 -17.63 19.66
CA VAL A 58 -10.89 -16.37 19.00
C VAL A 58 -9.79 -15.38 19.34
N LYS A 59 -9.09 -14.86 18.33
CA LYS A 59 -8.03 -13.87 18.54
C LYS A 59 -8.12 -12.74 17.54
N ARG A 60 -7.91 -11.51 18.03
CA ARG A 60 -7.78 -10.32 17.21
C ARG A 60 -6.34 -10.19 16.73
N TYR A 61 -6.16 -10.12 15.43
CA TYR A 61 -4.87 -9.85 14.79
C TYR A 61 -4.89 -8.46 14.20
N ASP A 62 -4.02 -7.60 14.69
CA ASP A 62 -3.82 -6.27 14.15
C ASP A 62 -3.04 -6.33 12.82
N ASN A 63 -3.15 -5.25 12.04
CA ASN A 63 -2.45 -5.09 10.76
C ASN A 63 -2.76 -6.13 9.67
N MET A 64 -3.94 -6.77 9.73
CA MET A 64 -4.30 -7.84 8.79
C MET A 64 -4.93 -7.34 7.49
N ARG A 65 -5.60 -6.19 7.49
CA ARG A 65 -6.30 -5.65 6.31
C ARG A 65 -5.87 -4.22 6.03
N VAL A 66 -5.39 -3.95 4.82
CA VAL A 66 -5.08 -2.58 4.39
C VAL A 66 -6.38 -1.78 4.26
N ILE A 67 -6.43 -0.60 4.87
CA ILE A 67 -7.57 0.32 4.79
C ILE A 67 -7.21 1.67 4.17
N GLU A 68 -5.93 2.00 4.09
CA GLU A 68 -5.44 3.20 3.43
C GLU A 68 -4.06 2.91 2.85
N CYS A 69 -3.84 3.35 1.62
CA CYS A 69 -2.53 3.37 1.00
C CYS A 69 -2.06 4.80 0.79
N SER A 70 -0.75 4.99 0.74
CA SER A 70 -0.11 6.25 0.38
C SER A 70 0.93 6.04 -0.70
N CYS A 71 1.16 7.11 -1.46
CA CYS A 71 2.17 7.15 -2.49
C CYS A 71 3.49 7.70 -1.94
N SER A 72 4.56 6.95 -2.15
CA SER A 72 5.94 7.25 -1.74
C SER A 72 6.94 6.71 -2.77
#